data_AF-A0A3N7HWV1-F1
#
_entry.id   AF-A0A3N7HWV1-F1
#
_cell.length_a   1.000
_cell.length_b   1.000
_cell.length_c   1.000
_cell.angle_alpha   90.00
_cell.angle_beta   90.00
_cell.angle_gamma   90.00
#
_symmetry.space_group_name_H-M   'P 1'
#
loop_
_entity.id
_entity.type
_entity.pdbx_description
1 polymer ?
#
loop_
_entity_poly.entity_id
_entity_poly.type
_entity_poly.pdbx_seq_one_letter_code
_entity_poly.pdbx_strand_id
1 'polypeptide(L)'
;MSASSALVKDHVTLTNNSGASAVVRYSRSMDWDIPPTEFNEYVTIGGVGATKLIFSNDNGFATPNPLSNPGALAGGTTNVNFVDSGPTDHGAYFTFDFGSVAAGESVSFDIFYGAAGSETAAFAALGAVGAEVYSLGQNSRTGLTDGTPDTFIFGFAGVGGTPVPAVPEPETYALMLAGLGIVGFMARRRRAA
;
A
#
# COMPACT_ATOMS: atom_id res chain seq x y z
N MET A 1 18.99 5.58 -4.40
CA MET A 1 18.93 4.31 -3.66
C MET A 1 17.74 4.38 -2.71
N SER A 2 17.08 3.26 -2.42
CA SER A 2 15.92 3.21 -1.50
C SER A 2 16.36 3.52 -0.06
N ALA A 3 15.50 4.20 0.71
CA ALA A 3 15.70 4.44 2.13
C ALA A 3 15.36 3.21 3.01
N SER A 4 14.76 2.18 2.43
CA SER A 4 14.50 0.89 3.06
C SER A 4 15.30 -0.21 2.37
N SER A 5 15.97 -1.07 3.14
CA SER A 5 16.64 -2.26 2.60
C SER A 5 15.68 -3.35 2.14
N ALA A 6 14.40 -3.28 2.53
CA ALA A 6 13.36 -4.21 2.12
C ALA A 6 12.76 -3.87 0.75
N LEU A 7 12.96 -2.63 0.27
CA LEU A 7 12.31 -2.11 -0.93
C LEU A 7 13.33 -1.72 -2.00
N VAL A 8 13.09 -2.19 -3.23
CA VAL A 8 13.68 -1.63 -4.43
C VAL A 8 12.85 -0.43 -4.87
N LYS A 9 13.53 0.66 -5.24
CA LYS A 9 12.92 1.88 -5.76
C LYS A 9 13.06 1.92 -7.27
N ASP A 10 11.94 2.07 -7.97
CA ASP A 10 11.86 2.46 -9.37
C ASP A 10 11.48 3.95 -9.44
N HIS A 11 12.29 4.76 -10.13
CA HIS A 11 12.04 6.18 -10.31
C HIS A 11 11.51 6.42 -11.72
N VAL A 12 10.24 6.82 -11.81
CA VAL A 12 9.55 6.99 -13.09
C VAL A 12 9.56 8.46 -13.48
N THR A 13 10.04 8.75 -14.69
CA THR A 13 9.93 10.07 -15.32
C THR A 13 9.16 9.94 -16.63
N LEU A 14 8.07 10.68 -16.77
CA LEU A 14 7.26 10.74 -17.98
C LEU A 14 7.43 12.11 -18.62
N THR A 15 8.01 12.15 -19.82
CA THR A 15 8.25 13.39 -20.58
C THR A 15 7.24 13.51 -21.72
N ASN A 16 6.59 14.68 -21.85
CA ASN A 16 5.69 14.94 -22.95
C ASN A 16 6.45 15.41 -24.20
N ASN A 17 6.64 14.50 -25.16
CA ASN A 17 7.31 14.79 -26.42
C ASN A 17 6.35 15.06 -27.60
N SER A 18 5.06 15.33 -27.33
CA SER A 18 4.04 15.47 -28.38
C SER A 18 4.03 16.81 -29.13
N GLY A 19 4.84 17.79 -28.70
CA GLY A 19 4.90 19.12 -29.32
C GLY A 19 3.78 20.08 -28.91
N ALA A 20 2.82 19.64 -28.09
CA ALA A 20 1.81 20.45 -27.44
C ALA A 20 1.56 19.96 -26.01
N SER A 21 0.77 20.68 -25.21
CA SER A 21 0.37 20.18 -23.89
C SER A 21 -0.49 18.93 -24.00
N ALA A 22 -0.24 17.94 -23.14
CA ALA A 22 -0.97 16.67 -23.12
C ALA A 22 -1.28 16.23 -21.69
N VAL A 23 -2.42 15.57 -21.48
CA VAL A 23 -2.74 14.96 -20.19
C VAL A 23 -1.91 13.70 -20.02
N VAL A 24 -1.16 13.61 -18.93
CA VAL A 24 -0.31 12.45 -18.62
C VAL A 24 -0.97 11.59 -17.57
N ARG A 25 -1.21 10.32 -17.92
CA ARG A 25 -1.74 9.31 -17.02
C ARG A 25 -0.86 8.08 -17.03
N TYR A 26 -0.86 7.37 -15.90
CA TYR A 26 -0.09 6.14 -15.72
C TYR A 26 -0.96 5.11 -15.02
N SER A 27 -1.04 3.90 -15.58
CA SER A 27 -1.67 2.76 -14.92
C SER A 27 -0.67 1.66 -14.68
N ARG A 28 -0.79 0.98 -13.55
CA ARG A 28 0.00 -0.20 -13.22
C ARG A 28 -0.87 -1.21 -12.48
N SER A 29 -0.83 -2.43 -12.97
CA SER A 29 -1.37 -3.60 -12.27
C SER A 29 -0.24 -4.39 -11.61
N MET A 30 -0.58 -5.07 -10.53
CA MET A 30 0.23 -6.06 -9.83
C MET A 30 -0.66 -7.26 -9.57
N ASP A 31 -0.22 -8.42 -10.02
CA ASP A 31 -0.85 -9.71 -9.74
C ASP A 31 -0.10 -10.36 -8.58
N TRP A 32 -0.81 -10.76 -7.53
CA TRP A 32 -0.17 -11.31 -6.34
C TRP A 32 -0.27 -12.83 -6.38
N ASP A 33 0.77 -13.49 -6.89
CA ASP A 33 0.95 -14.95 -6.76
C ASP A 33 1.87 -15.21 -5.55
N ILE A 34 1.34 -15.23 -4.32
CA ILE A 34 2.20 -15.32 -3.12
C ILE A 34 2.36 -16.77 -2.63
N PRO A 35 3.58 -17.33 -2.66
CA PRO A 35 3.80 -18.67 -2.14
C PRO A 35 3.46 -18.77 -0.65
N PRO A 36 2.85 -19.88 -0.23
CA PRO A 36 2.61 -21.11 -0.99
C PRO A 36 1.13 -21.29 -1.36
N THR A 37 0.42 -20.17 -1.54
CA THR A 37 -1.01 -20.15 -1.85
C THR A 37 -1.28 -19.23 -3.03
N GLU A 38 -0.50 -19.38 -4.10
CA GLU A 38 -0.34 -18.46 -5.25
C GLU A 38 -1.61 -18.10 -6.04
N PHE A 39 -2.81 -18.50 -5.59
CA PHE A 39 -4.11 -18.15 -6.19
C PHE A 39 -5.17 -17.86 -5.12
N ASN A 40 -4.73 -17.63 -3.88
CA ASN A 40 -5.54 -17.46 -2.68
C ASN A 40 -4.79 -16.54 -1.72
N GLU A 41 -4.81 -15.24 -2.00
CA GLU A 41 -4.08 -14.22 -1.28
C GLU A 41 -5.01 -13.34 -0.47
N TYR A 42 -4.47 -12.76 0.60
CA TYR A 42 -5.04 -11.56 1.19
C TYR A 42 -4.36 -10.34 0.61
N VAL A 43 -5.16 -9.38 0.17
CA VAL A 43 -4.68 -8.09 -0.34
C VAL A 43 -5.23 -6.95 0.48
N THR A 44 -4.33 -6.03 0.81
CA THR A 44 -4.66 -4.72 1.38
C THR A 44 -4.37 -3.66 0.34
N ILE A 45 -5.23 -2.64 0.21
CA ILE A 45 -4.96 -1.41 -0.53
C ILE A 45 -5.19 -0.22 0.39
N GLY A 46 -4.22 0.70 0.40
CA GLY A 46 -4.27 1.94 1.16
C GLY A 46 -3.83 3.16 0.36
N GLY A 47 -4.10 4.35 0.91
CA GLY A 47 -3.78 5.62 0.28
C GLY A 47 -4.83 6.15 -0.70
N VAL A 48 -6.00 5.50 -0.77
CA VAL A 48 -7.14 6.02 -1.53
C VAL A 48 -7.53 7.39 -0.98
N GLY A 49 -7.54 8.39 -1.87
CA GLY A 49 -7.65 9.82 -1.53
C GLY A 49 -6.44 10.64 -1.95
N ALA A 50 -5.32 10.01 -2.34
CA ALA A 50 -4.20 10.69 -2.96
C ALA A 50 -4.64 11.48 -4.20
N THR A 51 -4.23 12.74 -4.32
CA THR A 51 -4.77 13.69 -5.31
C THR A 51 -4.50 13.31 -6.76
N LYS A 52 -3.47 12.49 -7.03
CA LYS A 52 -3.21 11.96 -8.38
C LYS A 52 -3.86 10.62 -8.63
N LEU A 53 -4.30 9.89 -7.60
CA LEU A 53 -4.95 8.59 -7.77
C LEU A 53 -6.40 8.80 -8.22
N ILE A 54 -6.70 8.46 -9.46
CA ILE A 54 -8.04 8.60 -10.03
C ILE A 54 -8.83 7.29 -10.08
N PHE A 55 -8.14 6.16 -9.94
CA PHE A 55 -8.77 4.85 -9.88
C PHE A 55 -7.90 3.83 -9.14
N SER A 56 -8.52 2.99 -8.32
CA SER A 56 -7.91 1.78 -7.78
C SER A 56 -8.92 0.64 -7.66
N ASN A 57 -8.47 -0.60 -7.80
CA ASN A 57 -9.18 -1.81 -7.34
C ASN A 57 -8.22 -2.97 -7.17
N ASP A 58 -8.74 -4.17 -6.93
CA ASP A 58 -7.99 -5.40 -6.72
C ASP A 58 -7.69 -6.21 -8.00
N ASN A 59 -7.99 -5.69 -9.19
CA ASN A 59 -7.83 -6.47 -10.43
C ASN A 59 -6.39 -6.44 -10.98
N GLY A 60 -5.52 -7.27 -10.40
CA GLY A 60 -4.13 -7.45 -10.81
C GLY A 60 -3.93 -7.96 -12.25
N PHE A 61 -4.91 -8.71 -12.78
CA PHE A 61 -4.85 -9.30 -14.13
C PHE A 61 -5.20 -8.32 -15.26
N ALA A 62 -5.75 -7.15 -14.93
CA ALA A 62 -6.20 -6.21 -15.93
C ALA A 62 -5.03 -5.61 -16.71
N THR A 63 -5.18 -5.47 -18.03
CA THR A 63 -4.26 -4.71 -18.88
C THR A 63 -4.16 -3.27 -18.37
N PRO A 64 -2.95 -2.74 -18.07
CA PRO A 64 -2.76 -1.37 -17.60
C PRO A 64 -3.07 -0.32 -18.68
N ASN A 65 -4.35 0.03 -18.83
CA ASN A 65 -4.84 1.04 -19.74
C ASN A 65 -5.28 2.30 -18.96
N PRO A 66 -4.56 3.43 -19.07
CA PRO A 66 -4.89 4.66 -18.32
C PRO A 66 -6.15 5.39 -18.80
N LEU A 67 -6.80 4.89 -19.85
CA LEU A 67 -8.03 5.44 -20.41
C LEU A 67 -9.26 4.58 -20.09
N SER A 68 -9.09 3.47 -19.37
CA SER A 68 -10.13 2.49 -19.07
C SER A 68 -9.96 1.94 -17.65
N ASN A 69 -11.06 1.80 -16.93
CA ASN A 69 -11.05 1.23 -15.59
C ASN A 69 -11.56 -0.22 -15.64
N PRO A 70 -10.78 -1.21 -15.17
CA PRO A 70 -11.23 -2.59 -15.10
C PRO A 70 -12.31 -2.79 -14.02
N GLY A 71 -13.09 -3.86 -14.13
CA GLY A 71 -13.94 -4.33 -13.04
C GLY A 71 -13.10 -4.90 -11.89
N ALA A 72 -13.59 -4.78 -10.66
CA ALA A 72 -12.99 -5.44 -9.50
C ALA A 72 -13.20 -6.96 -9.53
N LEU A 73 -12.33 -7.71 -8.86
CA LEU A 73 -12.45 -9.17 -8.72
C LEU A 73 -13.26 -9.53 -7.46
N ALA A 74 -13.00 -8.86 -6.35
CA ALA A 74 -13.81 -8.88 -5.15
C ALA A 74 -14.75 -7.67 -5.07
N GLY A 75 -15.95 -7.88 -4.52
CA GLY A 75 -16.93 -6.82 -4.34
C GLY A 75 -16.47 -5.78 -3.32
N GLY A 76 -16.62 -4.50 -3.65
CA GLY A 76 -16.34 -3.41 -2.70
C GLY A 76 -14.88 -3.01 -2.58
N THR A 77 -14.01 -3.35 -3.54
CA THR A 77 -12.59 -2.96 -3.57
C THR A 77 -12.30 -1.73 -4.43
N THR A 78 -13.24 -1.31 -5.29
CA THR A 78 -13.05 -0.17 -6.19
C THR A 78 -13.04 1.16 -5.43
N ASN A 79 -11.96 1.93 -5.58
CA ASN A 79 -11.78 3.27 -5.03
C ASN A 79 -12.05 3.37 -3.52
N VAL A 80 -11.67 2.35 -2.76
CA VAL A 80 -11.71 2.36 -1.30
C VAL A 80 -10.45 1.75 -0.72
N ASN A 81 -10.09 2.17 0.49
CA ASN A 81 -9.10 1.45 1.27
C ASN A 81 -9.76 0.16 1.81
N PHE A 82 -9.04 -0.95 1.73
CA PHE A 82 -9.49 -2.22 2.31
C PHE A 82 -8.29 -2.97 2.87
N VAL A 83 -8.57 -3.81 3.87
CA VAL A 83 -7.58 -4.61 4.58
C VAL A 83 -7.95 -6.06 4.38
N ASP A 84 -6.98 -6.87 3.99
CA ASP A 84 -7.05 -8.33 3.86
C ASP A 84 -8.31 -8.81 3.12
N SER A 85 -8.62 -8.18 1.99
CA SER A 85 -9.61 -8.72 1.06
C SER A 85 -9.10 -10.06 0.54
N GLY A 86 -9.94 -11.09 0.58
CA GLY A 86 -9.57 -12.45 0.20
C GLY A 86 -10.03 -13.49 1.22
N PRO A 87 -9.52 -14.74 1.15
CA PRO A 87 -8.51 -15.19 0.22
C PRO A 87 -9.09 -15.42 -1.18
N THR A 88 -8.47 -14.86 -2.21
CA THR A 88 -8.87 -15.02 -3.62
C THR A 88 -7.66 -14.87 -4.53
N ASP A 89 -7.80 -15.21 -5.81
CA ASP A 89 -6.80 -14.93 -6.85
C ASP A 89 -6.99 -13.48 -7.35
N HIS A 90 -6.13 -12.55 -6.94
CA HIS A 90 -6.24 -11.12 -7.28
C HIS A 90 -4.95 -10.34 -6.98
N GLY A 91 -5.03 -9.02 -7.09
CA GLY A 91 -3.88 -8.17 -6.88
C GLY A 91 -4.26 -6.72 -6.63
N ALA A 92 -3.64 -5.81 -7.36
CA ALA A 92 -3.94 -4.39 -7.32
C ALA A 92 -3.85 -3.75 -8.70
N TYR A 93 -4.69 -2.76 -8.93
CA TYR A 93 -4.64 -1.89 -10.10
C TYR A 93 -4.72 -0.44 -9.65
N PHE A 94 -3.83 0.40 -10.15
CA PHE A 94 -3.85 1.84 -9.87
C PHE A 94 -3.77 2.63 -11.17
N THR A 95 -4.53 3.73 -11.26
CA THR A 95 -4.39 4.75 -12.30
C THR A 95 -4.17 6.11 -11.66
N PHE A 96 -3.10 6.78 -12.12
CA PHE A 96 -2.75 8.13 -11.72
C PHE A 96 -2.95 9.12 -12.86
N ASP A 97 -3.46 10.32 -12.55
CA ASP A 97 -3.59 11.45 -13.46
C ASP A 97 -2.72 12.62 -12.97
N PHE A 98 -1.70 12.95 -13.76
CA PHE A 98 -0.77 14.03 -13.47
C PHE A 98 -1.21 15.38 -14.05
N GLY A 99 -2.33 15.42 -14.76
CA GLY A 99 -2.88 16.60 -15.40
C GLY A 99 -2.17 16.94 -16.72
N SER A 100 -2.41 18.16 -17.20
CA SER A 100 -1.81 18.69 -18.42
C SER A 100 -0.33 19.03 -18.21
N VAL A 101 0.54 18.41 -18.98
CA VAL A 101 2.00 18.63 -18.99
C VAL A 101 2.36 19.30 -20.30
N ALA A 102 3.08 20.42 -20.27
CA ALA A 102 3.51 21.14 -21.47
C ALA A 102 4.51 20.31 -22.30
N ALA A 103 4.68 20.65 -23.57
CA ALA A 103 5.67 19.99 -24.43
C ALA A 103 7.09 20.19 -23.89
N GLY A 104 7.86 19.11 -23.80
CA GLY A 104 9.21 19.09 -23.23
C GLY A 104 9.25 18.97 -21.71
N GLU A 105 8.14 19.20 -21.00
CA GLU A 105 8.06 19.07 -19.55
C GLU A 105 7.87 17.62 -19.12
N SER A 106 8.22 17.35 -17.87
CA SER A 106 8.14 16.01 -17.27
C SER A 106 7.40 16.01 -15.94
N VAL A 107 6.82 14.87 -15.61
CA VAL A 107 6.35 14.54 -14.26
C VAL A 107 7.14 13.34 -13.75
N SER A 108 7.32 13.22 -12.44
CA SER A 108 8.03 12.09 -11.85
C SER A 108 7.40 11.66 -10.54
N PHE A 109 7.51 10.37 -10.27
CA PHE A 109 7.03 9.71 -9.06
C PHE A 109 7.85 8.43 -8.84
N ASP A 110 7.72 7.84 -7.67
CA ASP A 110 8.45 6.62 -7.31
C ASP A 110 7.50 5.45 -7.16
N ILE A 111 7.96 4.26 -7.58
CA ILE A 111 7.31 2.98 -7.30
C ILE A 111 8.26 2.14 -6.44
N PHE A 112 7.71 1.42 -5.47
CA PHE A 112 8.46 0.57 -4.57
C PHE A 112 7.95 -0.86 -4.66
N TYR A 113 8.89 -1.81 -4.74
CA TYR A 113 8.61 -3.23 -4.75
C TYR A 113 9.48 -3.93 -3.70
N GLY A 114 8.94 -4.91 -3.00
CA GLY A 114 9.73 -5.71 -2.06
C GLY A 114 8.85 -6.54 -1.13
N ALA A 115 9.44 -6.99 -0.03
CA ALA A 115 8.75 -7.75 1.00
C ALA A 115 9.39 -7.53 2.37
N ALA A 116 8.62 -7.79 3.43
CA ALA A 116 9.09 -7.72 4.81
C ALA A 116 8.53 -8.90 5.61
N GLY A 117 9.17 -9.24 6.74
CA GLY A 117 8.83 -10.46 7.50
C GLY A 117 7.49 -10.42 8.27
N SER A 118 6.75 -9.33 8.18
CA SER A 118 5.43 -9.12 8.79
C SER A 118 4.78 -7.88 8.19
N GLU A 119 3.49 -7.70 8.42
CA GLU A 119 2.77 -6.52 7.95
C GLU A 119 3.25 -5.24 8.65
N THR A 120 3.55 -5.33 9.94
CA THR A 120 4.13 -4.20 10.69
C THR A 120 5.47 -3.76 10.09
N ALA A 121 6.33 -4.71 9.73
CA ALA A 121 7.60 -4.41 9.08
C ALA A 121 7.40 -3.84 7.66
N ALA A 122 6.35 -4.28 6.94
CA ALA A 122 5.99 -3.74 5.65
C ALA A 122 5.55 -2.27 5.74
N PHE A 123 4.72 -1.92 6.73
CA PHE A 123 4.35 -0.53 6.98
C PHE A 123 5.54 0.35 7.37
N ALA A 124 6.44 -0.16 8.22
CA ALA A 124 7.67 0.56 8.54
C ALA A 124 8.53 0.82 7.29
N ALA A 125 8.63 -0.16 6.39
CA ALA A 125 9.35 0.00 5.12
C ALA A 125 8.68 1.03 4.19
N LEU A 126 7.35 1.00 4.06
CA LEU A 126 6.57 1.98 3.29
C LEU A 126 6.74 3.40 3.83
N GLY A 127 6.65 3.57 5.16
CA GLY A 127 6.83 4.88 5.78
C GLY A 127 8.26 5.40 5.68
N ALA A 128 9.27 4.52 5.75
CA ALA A 128 10.67 4.91 5.56
C ALA A 128 10.96 5.48 4.17
N VAL A 129 10.22 5.05 3.14
CA VAL A 129 10.36 5.57 1.76
C VAL A 129 9.33 6.66 1.43
N GLY A 130 8.46 7.03 2.39
CA GLY A 130 7.42 8.02 2.19
C GLY A 130 6.35 7.60 1.19
N ALA A 131 6.05 6.29 1.07
CA ALA A 131 4.98 5.81 0.21
C ALA A 131 3.62 6.36 0.68
N GLU A 132 2.77 6.73 -0.26
CA GLU A 132 1.48 7.40 -0.07
C GLU A 132 0.31 6.50 -0.47
N VAL A 133 0.48 5.70 -1.53
CA VAL A 133 -0.47 4.72 -2.05
C VAL A 133 0.22 3.37 -2.08
N TYR A 134 -0.47 2.30 -1.69
CA TYR A 134 0.15 0.99 -1.65
C TYR A 134 -0.86 -0.15 -1.79
N SER A 135 -0.33 -1.31 -2.16
CA SER A 135 -0.93 -2.62 -1.97
C SER A 135 0.03 -3.53 -1.20
N LEU A 136 -0.53 -4.33 -0.30
CA LEU A 136 0.18 -5.43 0.35
C LEU A 136 -0.42 -6.76 -0.11
N GLY A 137 0.42 -7.77 -0.31
CA GLY A 137 0.01 -9.15 -0.63
C GLY A 137 0.54 -10.13 0.42
N GLN A 138 -0.32 -11.06 0.85
CA GLN A 138 0.01 -12.08 1.85
C GLN A 138 -0.57 -13.44 1.43
N ASN A 139 0.13 -14.53 1.78
CA ASN A 139 -0.42 -15.88 1.60
C ASN A 139 -1.54 -16.15 2.62
N SER A 140 -2.41 -17.11 2.32
CA SER A 140 -3.60 -17.43 3.12
C SER A 140 -3.43 -18.66 4.03
N ARG A 141 -2.20 -19.06 4.38
CA ARG A 141 -2.01 -20.20 5.30
C ARG A 141 -2.71 -19.92 6.64
N THR A 142 -3.51 -20.89 7.07
CA THR A 142 -4.21 -20.85 8.36
C THR A 142 -3.26 -20.68 9.54
N GLY A 143 -3.61 -19.82 10.49
CA GLY A 143 -2.82 -19.59 11.71
C GLY A 143 -1.84 -18.41 11.64
N LEU A 144 -1.80 -17.70 10.51
CA LEU A 144 -1.09 -16.43 10.36
C LEU A 144 -2.06 -15.28 10.69
N THR A 145 -1.67 -14.35 11.56
CA THR A 145 -2.55 -13.23 11.96
C THR A 145 -1.96 -11.85 11.68
N ASP A 146 -0.65 -11.76 11.41
CA ASP A 146 0.09 -10.48 11.40
C ASP A 146 0.93 -10.31 10.10
N GLY A 147 0.49 -10.93 8.99
CA GLY A 147 1.21 -10.93 7.72
C GLY A 147 2.56 -11.65 7.74
N THR A 148 2.79 -12.52 8.73
CA THR A 148 3.96 -13.40 8.82
C THR A 148 3.77 -14.64 7.94
N PRO A 149 4.82 -15.32 7.46
CA PRO A 149 6.23 -14.95 7.60
C PRO A 149 6.64 -13.83 6.65
N ASP A 150 5.84 -13.49 5.64
CA ASP A 150 6.19 -12.52 4.61
C ASP A 150 4.96 -11.72 4.17
N THR A 151 5.12 -10.39 4.11
CA THR A 151 4.18 -9.45 3.49
C THR A 151 4.88 -8.78 2.33
N PHE A 152 4.31 -8.92 1.13
CA PHE A 152 4.81 -8.33 -0.10
C PHE A 152 4.25 -6.93 -0.29
N ILE A 153 5.04 -6.06 -0.92
CA ILE A 153 4.82 -4.61 -0.93
C ILE A 153 4.88 -4.09 -2.36
N PHE A 154 3.86 -3.32 -2.73
CA PHE A 154 3.80 -2.53 -3.95
C PHE A 154 3.33 -1.12 -3.59
N GLY A 155 4.23 -0.13 -3.61
CA GLY A 155 3.97 1.22 -3.10
C GLY A 155 4.31 2.33 -4.09
N PHE A 156 3.77 3.53 -3.86
CA PHE A 156 3.99 4.72 -4.68
C PHE A 156 4.23 5.95 -3.81
N ALA A 157 5.15 6.83 -4.21
CA ALA A 157 5.36 8.15 -3.60
C ALA A 157 5.39 9.26 -4.65
N GLY A 158 5.06 10.50 -4.26
CA GLY A 158 4.95 11.62 -5.21
C GLY A 158 3.65 11.61 -6.01
N VAL A 159 2.61 10.95 -5.50
CA VAL A 159 1.27 10.85 -6.11
C VAL A 159 0.23 11.70 -5.36
N GLY A 160 0.70 12.55 -4.45
CA GLY A 160 -0.09 13.57 -3.77
C GLY A 160 -1.04 13.01 -2.71
N GLY A 161 -0.66 11.91 -2.05
CA GLY A 161 -1.30 11.42 -0.83
C GLY A 161 -0.53 11.80 0.44
N THR A 162 -1.03 11.33 1.57
CA THR A 162 -0.32 11.44 2.86
C THR A 162 0.61 10.24 3.01
N PRO A 163 1.91 10.44 3.30
CA PRO A 163 2.82 9.31 3.53
C PRO A 163 2.34 8.38 4.65
N VAL A 164 2.50 7.08 4.44
CA VAL A 164 2.30 6.04 5.44
C VAL A 164 3.19 6.35 6.66
N PRO A 165 2.66 6.33 7.89
CA PRO A 165 3.49 6.57 9.07
C PRO A 165 4.50 5.42 9.23
N ALA A 166 5.77 5.78 9.45
CA ALA A 166 6.86 4.80 9.60
C ALA A 166 6.81 4.00 10.92
N VAL A 167 5.93 4.37 11.85
CA VAL A 167 5.77 3.75 13.17
C VAL A 167 4.27 3.70 13.49
N PRO A 168 3.72 2.59 14.02
CA PRO A 168 2.36 2.57 14.55
C PRO A 168 2.17 3.71 15.56
N GLU A 169 1.13 4.51 15.37
CA GLU A 169 0.84 5.73 16.13
C GLU A 169 1.08 5.50 17.65
N PRO A 170 1.84 6.39 18.33
CA PRO A 170 2.23 6.26 19.74
C PRO A 170 1.07 6.01 20.71
N GLU A 171 -0.15 6.35 20.29
CA GLU A 171 -1.41 6.10 20.98
C GLU A 171 -1.54 4.65 21.44
N THR A 172 -1.13 3.69 20.62
CA THR A 172 -1.20 2.25 20.99
C THR A 172 -0.28 1.93 22.16
N TYR A 173 0.94 2.50 22.17
CA TYR A 173 1.87 2.33 23.28
C TYR A 173 1.42 3.09 24.52
N ALA A 174 0.86 4.29 24.36
CA ALA A 174 0.32 5.09 25.44
C ALA A 174 -0.90 4.38 26.10
N LEU A 175 -1.79 3.79 25.32
CA LEU A 175 -2.94 3.02 25.81
C LEU A 175 -2.48 1.70 26.46
N MET A 176 -1.48 1.01 25.91
CA MET A 176 -0.89 -0.17 26.54
C MET A 176 -0.26 0.18 27.90
N LEU A 177 0.53 1.25 27.98
CA LEU A 177 1.13 1.73 29.22
C LEU A 177 0.08 2.22 30.22
N ALA A 178 -0.96 2.92 29.77
CA ALA A 178 -2.07 3.32 30.61
C ALA A 178 -2.83 2.09 31.16
N GLY A 179 -3.08 1.08 30.32
CA GLY A 179 -3.71 -0.18 30.73
C GLY A 179 -2.88 -0.93 31.78
N LEU A 180 -1.57 -1.06 31.56
CA LEU A 180 -0.64 -1.66 32.53
C LEU A 180 -0.57 -0.86 33.84
N GLY A 181 -0.63 0.47 33.76
CA GLY A 181 -0.71 1.35 34.93
C GLY A 181 -1.95 1.10 35.79
N ILE A 182 -3.11 0.93 35.15
CA ILE A 182 -4.38 0.60 35.84
C ILE A 182 -4.30 -0.77 36.52
N VAL A 183 -3.79 -1.79 35.83
CA VAL A 183 -3.64 -3.15 36.39
C VAL A 183 -2.68 -3.14 37.59
N GLY A 184 -1.53 -2.47 37.47
CA GLY A 184 -0.57 -2.31 38.56
C GLY A 184 -1.18 -1.62 39.78
N PHE A 185 -1.98 -0.56 39.57
CA PHE A 185 -2.70 0.13 40.63
C PHE A 185 -3.74 -0.75 41.32
N MET A 186 -4.52 -1.52 40.55
CA MET A 186 -5.51 -2.46 41.09
C MET A 186 -4.85 -3.59 41.91
N ALA A 187 -3.73 -4.14 41.42
CA ALA A 187 -2.97 -5.17 42.14
C ALA A 187 -2.40 -4.65 43.47
N ARG A 188 -1.94 -3.40 43.50
CA ARG A 188 -1.48 -2.74 44.74
C ARG A 188 -2.61 -2.57 45.75
N ARG A 189 -3.80 -2.16 45.31
CA ARG A 189 -4.96 -2.00 46.21
C ARG A 189 -5.39 -3.32 46.86
N ARG A 190 -5.32 -4.44 46.13
CA ARG A 190 -5.67 -5.76 46.67
C ARG A 190 -4.68 -6.32 47.69
N ARG A 191 -3.43 -5.83 47.70
CA ARG A 191 -2.42 -6.21 48.72
C ARG A 191 -2.46 -5.34 49.96
N ALA A 192 -3.07 -4.16 49.87
CA ALA A 192 -3.18 -3.20 50.97
C ALA A 192 -4.51 -3.33 51.75
N ALA A 193 -5.41 -4.20 51.28
CA ALA A 193 -6.62 -4.65 51.98
C ALA A 193 -6.40 -6.08 52.47
#